data_AF-A0A7W0HNP8-F1
#
_entry.id   AF-A0A7W0HNP8-F1
#
_cell.length_a   1.000
_cell.length_b   1.000
_cell.length_c   1.000
_cell.angle_alpha   90.00
_cell.angle_beta   90.00
_cell.angle_gamma   90.00
#
_symmetry.space_group_name_H-M   'P 1'
#
loop_
_entity.id
_entity.type
_entity.pdbx_description
1 polymer ?
#
loop_
_entity_poly.entity_id
_entity_poly.type
_entity_poly.pdbx_seq_one_letter_code
_entity_poly.pdbx_strand_id
1 'polypeptide(L)'
;MEQAVRDAIIDRNPAKVTGWLSEYKKFEDELDDPRTLSLPVKFAASTAARIGEVSGVRVADIDTTSWTWTVHRQTTPSPGGLVDKGTKGKRARKVPIIAEVRELVPDRIAATDRDPAARLLTGPRGGRISTAILRNATHWDEVVTKLG
;
A
#
# COMPACT_ATOMS: atom_id res chain seq x y z
N MET A 1 6.14 4.08 -33.81
CA MET A 1 5.41 4.19 -35.11
C MET A 1 5.25 5.63 -35.62
N GLU A 2 5.54 6.68 -34.84
CA GLU A 2 5.50 8.07 -35.36
C GLU A 2 6.57 8.35 -36.42
N GLN A 3 7.75 7.73 -36.30
CA GLN A 3 8.83 7.89 -37.27
C GLN A 3 8.41 7.44 -38.69
N ALA A 4 7.63 6.36 -38.81
CA ALA A 4 7.13 5.85 -40.10
C ALA A 4 6.08 6.75 -40.77
N VAL A 5 5.35 7.57 -39.99
CA VAL A 5 4.45 8.61 -40.53
C VAL A 5 5.25 9.82 -41.01
N ARG A 6 6.31 10.21 -40.28
CA ARG A 6 7.22 11.30 -40.69
C ARG A 6 7.97 10.95 -41.97
N ASP A 7 8.32 9.68 -42.13
CA ASP A 7 9.05 9.17 -43.29
C ASP A 7 8.10 8.81 -44.47
N ALA A 8 6.81 9.15 -44.39
CA ALA A 8 5.77 8.93 -45.41
C ALA A 8 5.57 7.46 -45.85
N ILE A 9 5.97 6.50 -45.03
CA ILE A 9 5.83 5.05 -45.29
C ILE A 9 4.37 4.60 -45.05
N ILE A 10 3.63 5.31 -44.21
CA ILE A 10 2.21 5.07 -43.89
C ILE A 10 1.45 6.41 -43.73
N ASP A 11 0.25 6.51 -44.32
CA ASP A 11 -0.54 7.77 -44.35
C ASP A 11 -1.14 8.17 -43.00
N ARG A 12 -1.29 7.21 -42.09
CA ARG A 12 -1.79 7.44 -40.72
C ARG A 12 -1.22 6.40 -39.78
N ASN A 13 -0.89 6.79 -38.56
CA ASN A 13 -0.50 5.85 -37.51
C ASN A 13 -1.76 5.10 -37.02
N PRO A 14 -1.94 3.80 -37.31
CA PRO A 14 -3.10 3.02 -36.85
C PRO A 14 -3.10 2.82 -35.33
N ALA A 15 -1.98 3.10 -34.64
CA ALA A 15 -1.86 3.10 -33.18
C ALA A 15 -2.05 4.49 -32.56
N LYS A 16 -2.75 5.43 -33.23
CA LYS A 16 -3.25 6.64 -32.58
C LYS A 16 -4.39 6.27 -31.60
N VAL A 17 -4.01 5.60 -30.51
CA VAL A 17 -4.88 5.36 -29.37
C VAL A 17 -4.84 6.63 -28.54
N THR A 18 -5.83 7.50 -28.73
CA THR A 18 -6.02 8.67 -27.86
C THR A 18 -6.41 8.19 -26.46
N GLY A 19 -5.74 8.70 -25.43
CA GLY A 19 -5.93 8.26 -24.05
C GLY A 19 -4.97 7.14 -23.60
N TRP A 20 -4.26 6.49 -24.51
CA TRP A 20 -3.30 5.45 -24.13
C TRP A 20 -2.10 5.99 -23.36
N LEU A 21 -1.68 7.24 -23.56
CA LEU A 21 -0.67 7.86 -22.68
C LEU A 21 -1.17 8.02 -21.23
N SER A 22 -2.48 8.15 -21.04
CA SER A 22 -3.11 8.25 -19.71
C SER A 22 -3.34 6.86 -19.10
N GLU A 23 -3.63 5.85 -19.91
CA GLU A 23 -3.62 4.45 -19.47
C GLU A 23 -2.21 3.94 -19.20
N TYR A 24 -1.26 4.26 -20.07
CA TYR A 24 0.16 3.94 -19.92
C TYR A 24 0.75 4.66 -18.71
N LYS A 25 0.39 5.93 -18.45
CA LYS A 25 0.69 6.57 -17.16
C LYS A 25 -0.01 5.90 -15.98
N LYS A 26 -1.24 5.42 -16.10
CA LYS A 26 -1.87 4.63 -15.03
C LYS A 26 -1.16 3.30 -14.80
N PHE A 27 -0.60 2.69 -15.85
CA PHE A 27 0.16 1.44 -15.80
C PHE A 27 1.61 1.65 -15.31
N GLU A 28 2.29 2.72 -15.73
CA GLU A 28 3.59 3.17 -15.20
C GLU A 28 3.45 3.66 -13.76
N ASP A 29 2.42 4.46 -13.44
CA ASP A 29 2.04 4.79 -12.06
C ASP A 29 1.61 3.53 -11.30
N GLU A 30 1.10 2.47 -11.93
CA GLU A 30 0.79 1.18 -11.27
C GLU A 30 2.05 0.33 -11.04
N LEU A 31 3.10 0.53 -11.84
CA LEU A 31 4.43 -0.07 -11.70
C LEU A 31 5.32 0.73 -10.74
N ASP A 32 5.16 2.05 -10.66
CA ASP A 32 5.96 3.00 -9.85
C ASP A 32 5.26 3.41 -8.53
N ASP A 33 3.92 3.41 -8.46
CA ASP A 33 3.07 3.63 -7.27
C ASP A 33 1.86 2.67 -7.27
N PRO A 34 2.07 1.36 -7.00
CA PRO A 34 1.02 0.35 -6.98
C PRO A 34 0.01 0.67 -5.88
N ARG A 35 -0.97 1.55 -6.14
CA ARG A 35 -1.98 2.11 -5.22
C ARG A 35 -1.42 2.12 -3.80
N THR A 36 -0.73 3.13 -3.29
CA THR A 36 0.02 3.11 -2.00
C THR A 36 -0.59 2.32 -0.80
N LEU A 37 -1.90 2.03 -0.82
CA LEU A 37 -2.62 1.13 0.08
C LEU A 37 -2.70 -0.36 -0.33
N SER A 38 -2.18 -0.81 -1.47
CA SER A 38 -2.31 -2.18 -1.99
C SER A 38 -1.60 -3.19 -1.08
N LEU A 39 -0.34 -2.90 -0.74
CA LEU A 39 0.42 -3.67 0.24
C LEU A 39 -0.26 -3.62 1.61
N PRO A 40 -0.63 -2.46 2.18
CA PRO A 40 -1.41 -2.41 3.41
C PRO A 40 -2.70 -3.24 3.41
N VAL A 41 -3.44 -3.26 2.31
CA VAL A 41 -4.68 -4.04 2.16
C VAL A 41 -4.37 -5.53 2.10
N LYS A 42 -3.40 -5.96 1.27
CA LYS A 42 -2.95 -7.37 1.21
C LYS A 42 -2.42 -7.84 2.57
N PHE A 43 -1.65 -7.00 3.24
CA PHE A 43 -1.12 -7.27 4.57
C PHE A 43 -2.25 -7.41 5.60
N ALA A 44 -3.23 -6.51 5.61
CA ALA A 44 -4.38 -6.60 6.49
C ALA A 44 -5.22 -7.86 6.23
N ALA A 45 -5.50 -8.16 4.96
CA ALA A 45 -6.33 -9.30 4.55
C ALA A 45 -5.69 -10.64 4.92
N SER A 46 -4.38 -10.79 4.71
CA SER A 46 -3.65 -12.04 4.96
C SER A 46 -3.34 -12.28 6.44
N THR A 47 -3.22 -11.22 7.24
CA THR A 47 -2.87 -11.32 8.67
C THR A 47 -4.08 -11.26 9.60
N ALA A 48 -5.27 -10.98 9.05
CA ALA A 48 -6.50 -10.70 9.80
C ALA A 48 -6.30 -9.63 10.92
N ALA A 49 -5.33 -8.73 10.73
CA ALA A 49 -5.01 -7.71 11.71
C ALA A 49 -5.92 -6.50 11.60
N ARG A 50 -6.12 -5.80 12.71
CA ARG A 50 -6.90 -4.56 12.71
C ARG A 50 -6.12 -3.47 11.98
N ILE A 51 -6.83 -2.57 11.31
CA ILE A 51 -6.18 -1.48 10.57
C ILE A 51 -5.25 -0.62 11.44
N GLY A 52 -5.59 -0.42 12.71
CA GLY A 52 -4.70 0.27 13.65
C GLY A 52 -3.36 -0.46 13.85
N GLU A 53 -3.39 -1.79 13.93
CA GLU A 53 -2.17 -2.62 14.04
C GLU A 53 -1.35 -2.53 12.76
N VAL A 54 -2.01 -2.62 11.60
CA VAL A 54 -1.38 -2.47 10.27
C VAL A 54 -0.79 -1.07 10.08
N SER A 55 -1.45 -0.01 10.57
CA SER A 55 -0.87 1.35 10.57
C SER A 55 0.28 1.50 11.58
N GLY A 56 0.32 0.65 12.59
CA GLY A 56 1.32 0.69 13.65
C GLY A 56 2.61 -0.04 13.31
N VAL A 57 2.60 -0.98 12.37
CA VAL A 57 3.73 -1.89 12.13
C VAL A 57 5.02 -1.14 11.77
N ARG A 58 6.12 -1.55 12.40
CA ARG A 58 7.47 -1.06 12.13
C ARG A 58 8.35 -2.16 11.56
N VAL A 59 9.47 -1.76 10.97
CA VAL A 59 10.49 -2.69 10.45
C VAL A 59 10.91 -3.69 11.52
N ALA A 60 11.18 -3.23 12.76
CA ALA A 60 11.59 -4.10 13.86
C ALA A 60 10.55 -5.15 14.28
N ASP A 61 9.29 -5.01 13.88
CA ASP A 61 8.26 -5.99 14.25
C ASP A 61 8.28 -7.23 13.35
N ILE A 62 8.94 -7.14 12.19
CA ILE A 62 8.98 -8.21 11.18
C ILE A 62 10.28 -8.99 11.32
N ASP A 63 10.15 -10.29 11.59
CA ASP A 63 11.24 -11.24 11.41
C ASP A 63 11.18 -11.79 9.98
N THR A 64 12.12 -11.38 9.13
CA THR A 64 12.22 -11.83 7.73
C THR A 64 12.89 -13.20 7.58
N THR A 65 13.41 -13.78 8.66
CA THR A 65 13.94 -15.15 8.68
C THR A 65 12.80 -16.14 8.92
N SER A 66 12.00 -15.91 9.96
CA SER A 66 10.84 -16.76 10.29
C SER A 66 9.54 -16.30 9.62
N TRP A 67 9.58 -15.19 8.87
CA TRP A 67 8.43 -14.53 8.24
C TRP A 67 7.26 -14.35 9.19
N THR A 68 7.58 -13.81 10.36
CA THR A 68 6.61 -13.62 11.45
C THR A 68 6.57 -12.15 11.87
N TRP A 69 5.36 -11.62 11.93
CA TRP A 69 5.09 -10.30 12.51
C TRP A 69 4.78 -10.41 14.00
N THR A 70 5.47 -9.63 14.82
CA THR A 70 5.11 -9.42 16.23
C THR A 70 4.10 -8.27 16.32
N VAL A 71 2.84 -8.59 16.58
CA VAL A 71 1.78 -7.57 16.73
C VAL A 71 1.73 -7.11 18.18
N HIS A 72 2.21 -5.91 18.46
CA HIS A 72 2.20 -5.34 19.83
C HIS A 72 1.83 -3.86 19.88
N ARG A 73 1.65 -3.21 18.73
CA ARG A 73 1.32 -1.78 18.62
C ARG A 73 0.15 -1.56 17.68
N GLN A 74 -0.53 -0.44 17.88
CA GLN A 74 -1.59 0.05 17.01
C GLN A 74 -1.56 1.57 16.96
N THR A 75 -1.86 2.13 15.80
CA THR A 75 -2.23 3.53 15.64
C THR A 75 -3.72 3.69 15.94
N THR A 76 -4.06 4.62 16.81
CA THR A 76 -5.47 4.93 17.13
C THR A 76 -5.71 6.44 17.18
N PRO A 77 -6.94 6.90 16.89
CA PRO A 77 -7.34 8.27 17.17
C PRO A 77 -7.22 8.61 18.66
N SER A 78 -6.83 9.83 18.97
CA SER A 78 -6.80 10.42 20.31
C SER A 78 -6.96 11.94 20.21
N PRO A 79 -7.28 12.64 21.31
CA PRO A 79 -7.24 14.11 21.31
C PRO A 79 -5.87 14.59 20.85
N GLY A 80 -5.82 15.46 19.83
CA GLY A 80 -4.57 15.91 19.21
C GLY A 80 -4.09 15.09 18.00
N GLY A 81 -4.85 14.07 17.57
CA GLY A 81 -4.61 13.35 16.32
C GLY A 81 -4.37 11.85 16.51
N LEU A 82 -3.68 11.24 15.56
CA LEU A 82 -3.33 9.83 15.65
C LEU A 82 -2.17 9.64 16.64
N VAL A 83 -2.23 8.57 17.44
CA VAL A 83 -1.15 8.19 18.36
C VAL A 83 -0.90 6.69 18.25
N ASP A 84 0.35 6.28 18.45
CA ASP A 84 0.71 4.88 18.54
C ASP A 84 0.65 4.43 20.00
N LYS A 85 -0.01 3.31 20.27
CA LYS A 85 -0.14 2.72 21.61
C LYS A 85 -0.09 1.20 21.54
N GLY A 86 0.00 0.54 22.69
CA GLY A 86 -0.09 -0.92 22.77
C GLY A 86 -1.43 -1.46 22.23
N THR A 87 -1.44 -2.71 21.78
CA THR A 87 -2.69 -3.41 21.36
C THR A 87 -3.73 -3.40 22.48
N LYS A 88 -5.02 -3.44 22.10
CA LYS A 88 -6.12 -3.54 23.07
C LYS A 88 -5.93 -4.82 23.90
N GLY A 89 -5.77 -4.68 25.22
CA GLY A 89 -5.47 -5.78 26.14
C GLY A 89 -3.97 -6.07 26.37
N LYS A 90 -3.05 -5.28 25.78
CA LYS A 90 -1.58 -5.35 25.96
C LYS A 90 -0.95 -6.72 25.67
N ARG A 91 -1.62 -7.63 24.97
CA ARG A 91 -1.06 -8.93 24.57
C ARG A 91 -0.39 -8.81 23.21
N ALA A 92 0.91 -9.09 23.18
CA ALA A 92 1.63 -9.30 21.94
C ALA A 92 1.27 -10.67 21.36
N ARG A 93 1.15 -10.77 20.04
CA ARG A 93 0.96 -12.05 19.34
C ARG A 93 1.90 -12.16 18.15
N LYS A 94 2.23 -13.38 17.77
CA LYS A 94 2.99 -13.70 16.56
C LYS A 94 2.00 -14.05 15.45
N VAL A 95 2.13 -13.41 14.29
CA VAL A 95 1.29 -13.66 13.11
C VAL A 95 2.18 -14.03 11.94
N PRO A 96 1.99 -15.20 11.31
CA PRO A 96 2.76 -15.57 10.13
C PRO A 96 2.40 -14.68 8.94
N ILE A 97 3.39 -14.33 8.13
CA ILE A 97 3.22 -13.58 6.89
C ILE A 97 3.20 -14.59 5.74
N ILE A 98 2.19 -14.53 4.87
CA ILE A 98 2.04 -15.42 3.70
C ILE A 98 2.98 -15.02 2.56
N ALA A 99 3.33 -15.96 1.69
CA ALA A 99 4.35 -15.79 0.64
C ALA A 99 4.12 -14.55 -0.23
N GLU A 100 2.87 -14.31 -0.63
CA GLU A 100 2.43 -13.20 -1.48
C GLU A 100 2.72 -11.82 -0.89
N VAL A 101 2.82 -11.73 0.44
CA VAL A 101 3.18 -10.50 1.14
C VAL A 101 4.68 -10.43 1.41
N ARG A 102 5.36 -11.58 1.57
CA ARG A 102 6.82 -11.66 1.78
C ARG A 102 7.59 -11.03 0.64
N GLU A 103 7.11 -11.15 -0.59
CA GLU A 103 7.77 -10.58 -1.78
C GLU A 103 7.83 -9.05 -1.74
N LEU A 104 6.86 -8.40 -1.08
CA LEU A 104 6.72 -6.94 -1.07
C LEU A 104 7.33 -6.27 0.18
N VAL A 105 7.62 -7.06 1.22
CA VAL A 105 8.15 -6.55 2.50
C VAL A 105 9.61 -6.07 2.40
N PRO A 106 10.55 -6.79 1.74
CA PRO A 106 11.95 -6.37 1.61
C PRO A 106 12.12 -5.02 0.94
N ASP A 107 11.41 -4.78 -0.17
CA ASP A 107 11.45 -3.49 -0.88
C ASP A 107 11.00 -2.36 0.03
N ARG A 108 9.97 -2.64 0.83
CA ARG A 108 9.47 -1.67 1.79
C ARG A 108 10.42 -1.41 2.95
N ILE A 109 11.13 -2.42 3.44
CA ILE A 109 12.20 -2.26 4.45
C ILE A 109 13.37 -1.45 3.87
N ALA A 110 13.75 -1.71 2.62
CA ALA A 110 14.81 -0.97 1.94
C ALA A 110 14.44 0.52 1.79
N ALA A 111 13.18 0.82 1.46
CA ALA A 111 12.68 2.18 1.32
C ALA A 111 12.64 2.99 2.64
N THR A 112 12.90 2.37 3.80
CA THR A 112 13.00 3.06 5.09
C THR A 112 14.44 3.17 5.60
N ASP A 113 15.44 2.99 4.74
CA ASP A 113 16.86 2.85 5.11
C ASP A 113 17.09 1.75 6.17
N ARG A 114 16.17 0.77 6.22
CA ARG A 114 16.13 -0.29 7.23
C ARG A 114 16.06 0.20 8.67
N ASP A 115 15.62 1.44 8.92
CA ASP A 115 15.43 1.95 10.28
C ASP A 115 14.43 1.07 11.07
N PRO A 116 14.85 0.41 12.16
CA PRO A 116 13.99 -0.43 12.97
C PRO A 116 12.76 0.32 13.53
N ALA A 117 12.88 1.62 13.77
CA ALA A 117 11.80 2.46 14.27
C ALA A 117 10.86 2.98 13.18
N ALA A 118 11.27 2.89 11.91
CA ALA A 118 10.46 3.36 10.80
C ALA A 118 9.20 2.50 10.62
N ARG A 119 8.13 3.19 10.22
CA ARG A 119 6.87 2.55 9.91
C ARG A 119 7.00 1.82 8.58
N LEU A 120 6.75 0.51 8.60
CA LEU A 120 6.85 -0.29 7.38
C LEU A 120 5.74 0.11 6.40
N LEU A 121 4.51 0.32 6.87
CA LEU A 121 3.36 0.62 6.00
C LEU A 121 2.87 2.06 6.20
N THR A 122 2.94 2.87 5.16
CA THR A 122 2.51 4.29 5.18
C THR A 122 1.38 4.53 4.19
N GLY A 123 0.61 5.59 4.42
CA GLY A 123 -0.38 6.07 3.44
C GLY A 123 0.29 6.78 2.26
N PRO A 124 -0.51 7.19 1.24
CA PRO A 124 -0.04 7.84 0.01
C PRO A 124 0.89 9.03 0.20
N ARG A 125 0.73 9.76 1.30
CA ARG A 125 1.53 10.95 1.63
C ARG A 125 2.61 10.69 2.67
N GLY A 126 3.06 9.43 2.82
CA GLY A 126 4.08 9.01 3.81
C GLY A 126 3.59 8.99 5.27
N GLY A 127 2.35 9.40 5.53
CA GLY A 127 1.75 9.45 6.86
C GLY A 127 1.21 8.10 7.37
N ARG A 128 0.56 8.14 8.54
CA ARG A 128 -0.16 6.99 9.10
C ARG A 128 -1.37 6.61 8.22
N ILE A 129 -1.67 5.32 8.17
CA ILE A 129 -2.85 4.81 7.48
C ILE A 129 -4.05 4.96 8.43
N SER A 130 -5.12 5.57 7.96
CA SER A 130 -6.36 5.71 8.71
C SER A 130 -7.53 5.14 7.91
N THR A 131 -8.63 4.86 8.61
CA THR A 131 -9.89 4.46 7.96
C THR A 131 -10.40 5.54 7.00
N ALA A 132 -10.21 6.82 7.31
CA ALA A 132 -10.56 7.93 6.43
C ALA A 132 -9.72 7.92 5.14
N ILE A 133 -8.40 7.67 5.24
CA ILE A 133 -7.53 7.56 4.05
C ILE A 133 -7.95 6.37 3.20
N LEU A 134 -8.23 5.21 3.81
CA LEU A 134 -8.71 4.03 3.08
C LEU A 134 -10.04 4.29 2.38
N ARG A 135 -11.02 4.85 3.10
CA ARG A 135 -12.33 5.21 2.55
C ARG A 135 -12.21 6.14 1.34
N ASN A 136 -11.40 7.19 1.47
CA ASN A 136 -11.20 8.16 0.39
C ASN A 136 -10.46 7.56 -0.80
N ALA A 137 -9.37 6.84 -0.57
CA ALA A 137 -8.54 6.26 -1.63
C ALA A 137 -9.24 5.12 -2.40
N THR A 138 -10.23 4.48 -1.79
CA THR A 138 -11.00 3.40 -2.44
C THR A 138 -12.32 3.88 -3.03
N HIS A 139 -12.63 5.19 -2.97
CA HIS A 139 -13.95 5.72 -3.32
C HIS A 139 -15.07 4.92 -2.66
N TRP A 140 -14.88 4.54 -1.39
CA TRP A 140 -15.72 3.56 -0.71
C TRP A 140 -17.19 3.96 -0.68
N ASP A 141 -17.48 5.26 -0.58
CA ASP A 141 -18.85 5.77 -0.62
C ASP A 141 -19.55 5.46 -1.94
N GLU A 142 -18.87 5.62 -3.07
CA GLU A 142 -19.41 5.25 -4.38
C GLU A 142 -19.62 3.74 -4.51
N VAL A 143 -18.71 2.94 -3.96
CA VAL A 143 -18.83 1.47 -3.95
C VAL A 143 -20.06 1.06 -3.15
N VAL A 144 -20.25 1.61 -1.95
CA VAL A 144 -21.43 1.33 -1.12
C VAL A 144 -22.70 1.76 -1.83
N THR A 145 -22.75 2.98 -2.40
CA THR A 145 -23.92 3.45 -3.16
C THR A 145 -24.27 2.53 -4.33
N LYS A 146 -23.28 1.93 -5.01
CA LYS A 146 -23.52 0.99 -6.11
C LYS A 146 -24.01 -0.39 -5.66
N LEU A 147 -23.71 -0.78 -4.42
CA LEU A 147 -24.06 -2.11 -3.89
C LEU A 147 -25.46 -2.16 -3.24
N GLY A 148 -26.07 -1.01 -2.94
CA GLY A 148 -27.39 -0.92 -2.32
C GLY A 148 -27.30 -0.75 -0.81
#